data_AF-A0A6S7KFL9-F1
#
_entry.id   AF-A0A6S7KFL9-F1
#
_cell.length_a   1.000
_cell.length_b   1.000
_cell.length_c   1.000
_cell.angle_alpha   90.00
_cell.angle_beta   90.00
_cell.angle_gamma   90.00
#
_symmetry.space_group_name_H-M   'P 1'
#
loop_
_entity.id
_entity.type
_entity.pdbx_description
1 polymer ?
#
loop_
_entity_poly.entity_id
_entity_poly.type
_entity_poly.pdbx_seq_one_letter_code
_entity_poly.pdbx_strand_id
1 'polypeptide(L)'
;TDPPLNTPENREYTGEIMFELFNVPGLYIATQAVLALATSWTSRQVGERTLTGTVINSGDGVTHVIPVDEGCVIRSCIMCIPIAGRDITYFVRQILREREIGIPPEQSLETAKTIKERWGYICPDVAMEFAKYDADPDKWMKKFEGVNPINKQ
;
A
#
# COMPACT_ATOMS: atom_id res chain seq x y z
N THR A 1 13.01 7.34 5.80
CA THR A 1 12.77 5.99 6.35
C THR A 1 13.35 4.99 5.39
N ASP A 2 13.69 3.80 5.87
CA ASP A 2 14.45 2.82 5.08
C ASP A 2 13.73 1.46 5.07
N PRO A 3 13.65 0.76 3.93
CA PRO A 3 13.12 -0.60 3.92
C PRO A 3 14.02 -1.52 4.76
N PRO A 4 13.45 -2.58 5.36
CA PRO A 4 14.17 -3.40 6.34
C PRO A 4 15.37 -4.16 5.74
N LEU A 5 15.36 -4.39 4.43
CA LEU A 5 16.40 -5.12 3.71
C LEU A 5 17.29 -4.20 2.85
N ASN A 6 17.32 -2.89 3.11
CA ASN A 6 18.24 -2.01 2.39
C ASN A 6 19.71 -2.34 2.73
N THR A 7 20.60 -2.26 1.75
CA THR A 7 22.02 -2.53 1.95
C THR A 7 22.71 -1.34 2.63
N PRO A 8 23.83 -1.57 3.35
CA PRO A 8 24.60 -0.48 3.97
C PRO A 8 25.03 0.59 2.97
N GLU A 9 25.43 0.20 1.76
CA GLU A 9 25.95 1.10 0.74
C GLU A 9 24.87 2.10 0.27
N ASN A 10 23.63 1.65 0.09
CA ASN A 10 22.51 2.55 -0.24
C ASN A 10 22.23 3.54 0.90
N ARG A 11 22.42 3.13 2.15
CA ARG A 11 22.24 4.00 3.33
C ARG A 11 23.36 5.03 3.41
N GLU A 12 24.60 4.63 3.13
CA GLU A 12 25.75 5.52 3.05
C GLU A 12 25.58 6.56 1.96
N TYR A 13 25.19 6.14 0.75
CA TYR A 13 24.92 7.04 -0.37
C TYR A 13 23.82 8.08 -0.05
N THR A 14 22.77 7.65 0.66
CA THR A 14 21.74 8.57 1.15
C THR A 14 22.31 9.58 2.15
N GLY A 15 23.20 9.13 3.04
CA GLY A 15 23.91 9.98 3.99
C GLY A 15 24.80 11.01 3.30
N GLU A 16 25.61 10.57 2.33
CA GLU A 16 26.49 11.42 1.51
C GLU A 16 25.69 12.55 0.85
N ILE A 17 24.60 12.24 0.14
CA ILE A 17 23.75 13.25 -0.47
C ILE A 17 23.23 14.25 0.58
N MET A 18 22.72 13.76 1.71
CA MET A 18 22.11 14.65 2.72
C MET A 18 23.12 15.57 3.39
N PHE A 19 24.32 15.08 3.70
CA PHE A 19 25.35 15.88 4.35
C PHE A 19 26.14 16.74 3.36
N GLU A 20 26.56 16.20 2.22
CA GLU A 20 27.46 16.91 1.31
C GLU A 20 26.72 17.87 0.39
N LEU A 21 25.55 17.48 -0.13
CA LEU A 21 24.78 18.32 -1.05
C LEU A 21 23.85 19.28 -0.30
N PHE A 22 23.15 18.80 0.73
CA PHE A 22 22.13 19.57 1.44
C PHE A 22 22.61 20.16 2.77
N ASN A 23 23.82 19.80 3.22
CA ASN A 23 24.44 20.34 4.43
C ASN A 23 23.54 20.26 5.67
N VAL A 24 22.83 19.14 5.84
CA VAL A 24 21.93 18.95 6.98
C VAL A 24 22.72 18.82 8.30
N PRO A 25 22.21 19.37 9.43
CA PRO A 25 22.92 19.31 10.72
C PRO A 25 22.88 17.92 11.37
N GLY A 26 22.01 17.02 10.89
CA GLY A 26 21.89 15.66 11.39
C GLY A 26 20.90 14.84 10.57
N LEU A 27 21.08 13.52 10.56
CA LEU A 27 20.26 12.58 9.82
C LEU A 27 19.92 11.38 10.70
N TYR A 28 18.64 11.01 10.76
CA TYR A 28 18.17 9.81 11.44
C TYR A 28 17.39 8.92 10.46
N ILE A 29 17.86 7.69 10.28
CA ILE A 29 17.25 6.72 9.36
C ILE A 29 16.67 5.54 10.16
N ALA A 30 15.36 5.58 10.39
CA ALA A 30 14.61 4.50 11.00
C ALA A 30 13.92 3.58 9.98
N THR A 31 13.72 2.33 10.40
CA THR A 31 12.92 1.36 9.66
C THR A 31 11.44 1.74 9.75
N GLN A 32 10.72 1.52 8.65
CA GLN A 32 9.28 1.83 8.59
C GLN A 32 8.48 1.05 9.64
N ALA A 33 8.88 -0.19 9.95
CA ALA A 33 8.21 -1.04 10.93
C ALA A 33 8.28 -0.47 12.36
N VAL A 34 9.47 -0.06 12.81
CA VAL A 34 9.64 0.49 14.15
C VAL A 34 8.87 1.80 14.31
N LEU A 35 8.86 2.64 13.27
CA LEU A 35 8.06 3.87 13.27
C LEU A 35 6.55 3.58 13.30
N ALA A 36 6.09 2.54 12.60
CA ALA A 36 4.68 2.13 12.62
C ALA A 36 4.23 1.64 14.01
N LEU A 37 5.09 0.92 14.74
CA LEU A 37 4.81 0.55 16.13
C LEU A 37 4.83 1.76 17.05
N ALA A 38 5.79 2.67 16.89
CA ALA A 38 5.86 3.88 17.70
C ALA A 38 4.63 4.79 17.49
N THR A 39 4.12 4.92 16.25
CA THR A 39 2.90 5.70 15.99
C THR A 39 1.65 5.01 16.53
N SER A 40 1.62 3.67 16.58
CA SER A 40 0.51 2.91 17.15
C SER A 40 0.20 3.29 18.61
N TRP A 41 1.19 3.76 19.37
CA TRP A 41 1.03 4.24 20.75
C TRP A 41 0.09 5.44 20.91
N THR A 42 -0.13 6.18 19.82
CA THR A 42 -1.07 7.31 19.81
C THR A 42 -2.53 6.85 19.66
N SER A 43 -2.76 5.58 19.29
CA SER A 43 -4.09 5.01 19.19
C SER A 43 -4.71 4.81 20.58
N ARG A 44 -5.94 5.31 20.77
CA ARG A 44 -6.68 5.25 22.05
C ARG A 44 -6.98 3.82 22.53
N GLN A 45 -6.86 2.83 21.66
CA GLN A 45 -7.15 1.42 21.96
C GLN A 45 -5.94 0.66 22.52
N VAL A 46 -4.75 1.25 22.50
CA VAL A 46 -3.52 0.58 22.95
C VAL A 46 -3.34 0.82 24.45
N GLY A 47 -3.64 -0.19 25.27
CA GLY A 47 -3.43 -0.16 26.72
C GLY A 47 -1.95 -0.23 27.12
N GLU A 48 -1.11 -0.83 26.29
CA GLU A 48 0.31 -1.03 26.56
C GLU A 48 1.18 -0.49 25.41
N ARG A 49 2.04 0.47 25.73
CA ARG A 49 2.96 1.07 24.76
C ARG A 49 4.21 0.23 24.65
N THR A 50 4.26 -0.63 23.64
CA THR A 50 5.40 -1.51 23.37
C THR A 50 5.95 -1.33 21.95
N LEU A 51 7.27 -1.47 21.79
CA LEU A 51 7.92 -1.60 20.49
C LEU A 51 8.10 -3.08 20.09
N THR A 52 7.50 -4.02 20.83
CA THR A 52 7.42 -5.43 20.47
C THR A 52 6.10 -5.71 19.76
N GLY A 53 6.17 -6.32 18.58
CA GLY A 53 5.01 -6.65 17.77
C GLY A 53 5.39 -7.12 16.37
N THR A 54 4.39 -7.53 15.59
CA THR A 54 4.59 -7.86 14.17
C THR A 54 3.93 -6.80 13.31
N VAL A 55 4.72 -6.13 12.48
CA VAL A 55 4.23 -5.13 11.53
C VAL A 55 3.95 -5.77 10.20
N ILE A 56 2.73 -5.61 9.71
CA ILE A 56 2.33 -6.01 8.36
C ILE A 56 2.18 -4.74 7.54
N ASN A 57 3.09 -4.52 6.59
CA ASN A 57 3.12 -3.34 5.72
C ASN A 57 2.85 -3.75 4.27
N SER A 58 1.63 -3.50 3.79
CA SER A 58 1.24 -3.70 2.39
C SER A 58 1.49 -2.42 1.58
N GLY A 59 2.54 -2.41 0.77
CA GLY A 59 2.90 -1.28 -0.08
C GLY A 59 2.26 -1.33 -1.47
N ASP A 60 2.84 -0.59 -2.43
CA ASP A 60 2.46 -0.70 -3.85
C ASP A 60 2.97 -1.99 -4.49
N GLY A 61 4.22 -2.39 -4.24
CA GLY A 61 4.85 -3.52 -4.94
C GLY A 61 5.00 -4.82 -4.13
N VAL A 62 4.97 -4.76 -2.80
CA VAL A 62 5.19 -5.93 -1.95
C VAL A 62 4.51 -5.73 -0.59
N THR A 63 4.09 -6.83 0.03
CA THR A 63 3.65 -6.86 1.43
C THR A 63 4.74 -7.47 2.30
N HIS A 64 5.18 -6.73 3.32
CA HIS A 64 6.19 -7.19 4.27
C HIS A 64 5.55 -7.56 5.60
N VAL A 65 6.00 -8.67 6.19
CA VAL A 65 5.71 -9.05 7.58
C VAL A 65 7.02 -8.96 8.35
N ILE A 66 7.07 -8.05 9.32
CA ILE A 66 8.29 -7.62 10.00
C ILE A 66 8.09 -7.78 11.50
N PRO A 67 8.63 -8.83 12.12
CA PRO A 67 8.66 -8.96 13.56
C PRO A 67 9.68 -8.00 14.18
N VAL A 68 9.25 -7.34 15.25
CA VAL A 68 10.05 -6.39 16.03
C VAL A 68 9.95 -6.79 17.50
N ASP A 69 11.08 -6.80 18.19
CA ASP A 69 11.16 -7.02 19.62
C ASP A 69 11.94 -5.88 20.26
N GLU A 70 11.30 -5.16 21.19
CA GLU A 70 11.85 -4.00 21.88
C GLU A 70 12.47 -2.94 20.94
N GLY A 71 11.89 -2.77 19.74
CA GLY A 71 12.40 -1.85 18.72
C GLY A 71 13.50 -2.41 17.82
N CYS A 72 13.96 -3.64 18.07
CA CYS A 72 14.90 -4.36 17.22
C CYS A 72 14.14 -5.21 16.19
N VAL A 73 14.45 -5.02 14.90
CA VAL A 73 13.89 -5.85 13.83
C VAL A 73 14.57 -7.21 13.81
N ILE A 74 13.78 -8.28 13.92
CA ILE A 74 14.30 -9.66 13.82
C ILE A 74 14.47 -10.01 12.34
N ARG A 75 15.62 -9.64 11.78
CA ARG A 75 15.92 -9.74 10.34
C ARG A 75 15.72 -11.14 9.76
N SER A 76 16.08 -12.17 10.51
CA SER A 76 15.96 -13.58 10.08
C SER A 76 14.51 -14.06 9.92
N CYS A 77 13.53 -13.31 10.44
CA CYS A 77 12.12 -13.68 10.42
C CYS A 77 11.27 -12.75 9.54
N ILE A 78 11.91 -11.88 8.74
CA ILE A 78 11.18 -11.03 7.78
C ILE A 78 10.64 -11.90 6.65
N MET A 79 9.35 -11.75 6.37
CA MET A 79 8.70 -12.41 5.25
C MET A 79 8.21 -11.37 4.23
N CYS A 80 8.40 -11.68 2.96
CA CYS A 80 7.93 -10.86 1.84
C CYS A 80 6.91 -11.66 1.03
N ILE A 81 5.73 -11.08 0.85
CA ILE A 81 4.67 -11.64 0.00
C ILE A 81 4.64 -10.78 -1.28
N PRO A 82 4.87 -11.36 -2.47
CA PRO A 82 4.89 -10.64 -3.74
C PRO A 82 3.47 -10.36 -4.25
N ILE A 83 2.64 -9.79 -3.37
CA ILE A 83 1.30 -9.29 -3.68
C ILE A 83 1.08 -7.98 -2.92
N ALA A 84 0.58 -6.98 -3.62
CA ALA A 84 0.46 -5.63 -3.09
C ALA A 84 -0.54 -4.78 -3.89
N GLY A 85 -0.55 -3.47 -3.64
CA GLY A 85 -1.48 -2.54 -4.25
C GLY A 85 -1.43 -2.51 -5.79
N ARG A 86 -0.27 -2.77 -6.40
CA ARG A 86 -0.07 -2.80 -7.86
C ARG A 86 -0.73 -3.99 -8.50
N ASP A 87 -0.62 -5.17 -7.89
CA ASP A 87 -1.26 -6.39 -8.40
C ASP A 87 -2.78 -6.22 -8.45
N ILE A 88 -3.35 -5.61 -7.41
CA ILE A 88 -4.78 -5.27 -7.36
C ILE A 88 -5.12 -4.24 -8.45
N THR A 89 -4.31 -3.20 -8.64
CA THR A 89 -4.53 -2.21 -9.71
C THR A 89 -4.52 -2.88 -11.09
N TYR A 90 -3.59 -3.79 -11.35
CA TYR A 90 -3.51 -4.50 -12.63
C TYR A 90 -4.67 -5.47 -12.83
N PHE A 91 -5.11 -6.15 -11.77
CA PHE A 91 -6.31 -6.98 -11.81
C PHE A 91 -7.56 -6.16 -12.17
N VAL A 92 -7.78 -5.03 -11.49
CA VAL A 92 -8.90 -4.11 -11.81
C VAL A 92 -8.80 -3.61 -13.25
N ARG A 93 -7.60 -3.21 -13.68
CA ARG A 93 -7.36 -2.77 -15.07
C ARG A 93 -7.71 -3.85 -16.08
N GLN A 94 -7.37 -5.10 -15.80
CA GLN A 94 -7.68 -6.22 -16.69
C GLN A 94 -9.20 -6.41 -16.81
N ILE A 95 -9.93 -6.44 -15.69
CA ILE A 95 -11.39 -6.58 -15.70
C ILE A 95 -12.05 -5.43 -16.48
N LEU A 96 -11.59 -4.19 -16.27
CA LEU A 96 -12.11 -3.03 -17.00
C LEU A 96 -11.91 -3.15 -18.51
N ARG A 97 -10.77 -3.70 -18.96
CA ARG A 97 -10.50 -3.92 -20.39
C ARG A 97 -11.37 -5.01 -21.01
N GLU A 98 -11.72 -6.03 -20.23
CA GLU A 98 -12.56 -7.13 -20.70
C GLU A 98 -14.04 -6.75 -20.79
N ARG A 99 -14.49 -5.82 -19.94
CA ARG A 99 -15.92 -5.48 -19.81
C ARG A 99 -16.31 -4.14 -20.43
N GLU A 100 -15.39 -3.18 -20.51
CA GLU A 100 -15.67 -1.81 -20.93
C GLU A 100 -14.92 -1.43 -22.22
N ILE A 101 -15.61 -0.88 -23.20
CA ILE A 101 -15.05 -0.53 -24.53
C ILE A 101 -14.62 0.96 -24.58
N GLY A 102 -14.93 1.76 -23.55
CA GLY A 102 -14.81 3.22 -23.57
C GLY A 102 -13.60 3.84 -22.87
N ILE A 103 -12.68 3.05 -22.30
CA ILE A 103 -11.57 3.58 -21.50
C ILE A 103 -10.32 3.76 -22.38
N PRO A 104 -9.82 5.01 -22.58
CA PRO A 104 -8.62 5.24 -23.38
C PRO A 104 -7.40 4.52 -22.78
N PRO A 105 -6.52 3.91 -23.60
CA PRO A 105 -5.35 3.17 -23.13
C PRO A 105 -4.44 4.00 -22.20
N GLU A 106 -4.30 5.29 -22.48
CA GLU A 106 -3.50 6.23 -21.67
C GLU A 106 -4.07 6.49 -20.27
N GLN A 107 -5.38 6.36 -20.08
CA GLN A 107 -6.06 6.58 -18.79
C GLN A 107 -6.32 5.29 -18.03
N SER A 108 -6.26 4.15 -18.71
CA SER A 108 -6.57 2.82 -18.18
C SER A 108 -5.94 2.52 -16.81
N LEU A 109 -4.68 2.92 -16.58
CA LEU A 109 -4.00 2.67 -15.31
C LEU A 109 -4.50 3.59 -14.18
N GLU A 110 -4.66 4.88 -14.46
CA GLU A 110 -5.10 5.86 -13.47
C GLU A 110 -6.58 5.65 -13.09
N THR A 111 -7.42 5.31 -14.06
CA THR A 111 -8.81 4.91 -13.85
C THR A 111 -8.89 3.68 -12.94
N ALA A 112 -8.10 2.64 -13.22
CA ALA A 112 -8.08 1.43 -12.39
C ALA A 112 -7.62 1.71 -10.96
N LYS A 113 -6.58 2.55 -10.79
CA LYS A 113 -6.11 2.96 -9.47
C LYS A 113 -7.18 3.75 -8.70
N THR A 114 -7.83 4.70 -9.37
CA THR A 114 -8.92 5.49 -8.78
C THR A 114 -10.08 4.61 -8.35
N ILE A 115 -10.48 3.66 -9.19
CA ILE A 115 -11.57 2.72 -8.86
C ILE A 115 -11.20 1.87 -7.66
N LYS A 116 -9.98 1.30 -7.64
CA LYS A 116 -9.46 0.53 -6.51
C LYS A 116 -9.51 1.33 -5.21
N GLU A 117 -9.01 2.57 -5.21
CA GLU A 117 -8.88 3.39 -3.99
C GLU A 117 -10.22 3.97 -3.50
N ARG A 118 -11.18 4.23 -4.39
CA ARG A 118 -12.48 4.80 -4.03
C ARG A 118 -13.57 3.77 -3.73
N TRP A 119 -13.55 2.64 -4.41
CA TRP A 119 -14.65 1.66 -4.39
C TRP A 119 -14.22 0.25 -3.95
N GLY A 120 -12.92 -0.01 -3.83
CA GLY A 120 -12.42 -1.28 -3.33
C GLY A 120 -12.67 -1.46 -1.84
N TYR A 121 -13.11 -2.66 -1.45
CA TYR A 121 -13.23 -3.08 -0.06
C TYR A 121 -12.98 -4.59 0.06
N ILE A 122 -12.75 -5.06 1.28
CA ILE A 122 -12.62 -6.48 1.60
C ILE A 122 -13.95 -6.96 2.17
N CYS A 123 -14.50 -8.04 1.61
CA CYS A 123 -15.67 -8.72 2.17
C CYS A 123 -15.23 -9.91 3.05
N PRO A 124 -16.02 -10.27 4.09
CA PRO A 124 -15.72 -11.42 4.94
C PRO A 124 -15.90 -12.77 4.20
N ASP A 125 -16.90 -12.84 3.32
CA ASP A 125 -17.22 -14.02 2.51
C ASP A 125 -17.44 -13.59 1.06
N VAL A 126 -16.53 -14.05 0.20
CA VAL A 126 -16.51 -13.70 -1.23
C VAL A 126 -17.72 -14.30 -1.96
N ALA A 127 -18.08 -15.55 -1.67
CA ALA A 127 -19.16 -16.24 -2.38
C ALA A 127 -20.52 -15.62 -2.06
N MET A 128 -20.75 -15.28 -0.79
CA MET A 128 -21.96 -14.58 -0.37
C MET A 128 -22.05 -13.18 -0.97
N GLU A 129 -20.93 -12.45 -1.03
CA GLU A 129 -20.91 -11.12 -1.64
C GLU A 129 -21.23 -11.21 -3.14
N PHE A 130 -20.64 -12.13 -3.89
CA PHE A 130 -20.98 -12.33 -5.30
C PHE A 130 -22.46 -12.66 -5.51
N ALA A 131 -23.02 -13.60 -4.75
CA ALA A 131 -24.43 -13.97 -4.85
C ALA A 131 -25.38 -12.77 -4.63
N LYS A 132 -25.03 -11.85 -3.74
CA LYS A 132 -25.79 -10.61 -3.49
C LYS A 132 -25.78 -9.67 -4.70
N TYR A 133 -24.66 -9.55 -5.42
CA TYR A 133 -24.56 -8.73 -6.63
C TYR A 133 -25.26 -9.39 -7.82
N ASP A 134 -25.21 -10.72 -7.93
CA ASP A 134 -25.90 -11.47 -8.99
C ASP A 134 -27.43 -11.42 -8.81
N ALA A 135 -27.93 -11.39 -7.56
CA ALA A 135 -29.35 -11.35 -7.26
C ALA A 135 -30.02 -9.99 -7.55
N ASP A 136 -29.30 -8.87 -7.35
CA ASP A 136 -29.84 -7.52 -7.57
C ASP A 136 -28.76 -6.55 -8.07
N PRO A 137 -28.36 -6.65 -9.36
CA PRO A 137 -27.27 -5.85 -9.92
C PRO A 137 -27.54 -4.34 -9.84
N ASP A 138 -28.76 -3.91 -10.12
CA ASP A 138 -29.13 -2.49 -10.21
C ASP A 138 -29.01 -1.77 -8.86
N LYS A 139 -29.21 -2.50 -7.76
CA LYS A 139 -29.08 -1.96 -6.40
C LYS A 139 -27.62 -1.79 -5.96
N TRP A 140 -26.74 -2.70 -6.37
CA TRP A 140 -25.40 -2.81 -5.79
C TRP A 140 -24.30 -2.31 -6.73
N MET A 141 -24.53 -2.28 -8.05
CA MET A 141 -23.58 -1.75 -9.02
C MET A 141 -23.63 -0.22 -9.05
N LYS A 142 -22.45 0.41 -8.96
CA LYS A 142 -22.30 1.86 -9.08
C LYS A 142 -21.57 2.19 -10.38
N LYS A 143 -22.06 3.22 -11.08
CA LYS A 143 -21.39 3.75 -12.27
C LYS A 143 -20.30 4.73 -11.84
N PHE A 144 -19.14 4.60 -12.45
CA PHE A 144 -18.03 5.54 -12.31
C PHE A 144 -17.87 6.31 -13.62
N GLU A 145 -18.04 7.62 -13.56
CA GLU A 145 -17.75 8.51 -14.67
C GLU A 145 -16.36 9.14 -14.43
N GLY A 146 -15.40 8.79 -15.29
CA GLY A 146 -14.07 9.37 -15.27
C GLY A 146 -14.05 10.69 -16.04
N VAL A 147 -13.45 11.73 -15.47
CA VAL A 147 -13.22 13.00 -16.17
C VAL A 147 -11.82 12.96 -16.77
N ASN A 148 -11.69 13.21 -18.07
CA ASN A 148 -10.39 13.27 -18.71
C ASN A 148 -9.68 14.59 -18.29
N PRO A 149 -8.56 14.56 -17.55
CA PRO A 149 -7.91 15.77 -17.08
C PRO A 149 -7.27 16.60 -18.22
N ILE A 150 -7.00 15.98 -19.37
CA ILE A 150 -6.42 16.64 -20.54
C ILE A 150 -7.50 17.36 -21.34
N ASN A 151 -8.67 16.74 -21.52
CA ASN A 151 -9.74 17.28 -22.36
C ASN A 151 -10.89 17.96 -21.59
N LYS A 152 -10.90 17.89 -20.25
CA LYS A 152 -11.97 18.42 -19.38
C LYS A 152 -13.39 18.12 -19.90
N GLN A 153 -13.56 16.94 -20.49
CA GLN A 153 -14.82 16.34 -20.90
C GLN A 153 -14.95 15.00 -20.18
#